data_AF-A0A938NBZ5-F1
#
_entry.id   AF-A0A938NBZ5-F1
#
_cell.length_a   1.000
_cell.length_b   1.000
_cell.length_c   1.000
_cell.angle_alpha   90.00
_cell.angle_beta   90.00
_cell.angle_gamma   90.00
#
_symmetry.space_group_name_H-M   'P 1'
#
loop_
_entity.id
_entity.type
_entity.pdbx_description
1 polymer ?
#
loop_
_entity_poly.entity_id
_entity_poly.type
_entity_poly.pdbx_seq_one_letter_code
_entity_poly.pdbx_strand_id
1 'polypeptide(L)'
;MRENHLETERFPVASFRADSLIAAPGRLAPGETAVLTLAGELSLHGVTQPLLTPVSVTLSADGAALAVRAEFTVKLADFAIPRPKFLVMKLDELQRITVRLSAQRAGAGG
;
A
#
# COMPACT_ATOMS: atom_id res chain seq x y z
N MET A 1 1.65 19.49 -3.04
CA MET A 1 1.10 18.12 -2.82
C MET A 1 0.14 18.09 -1.63
N ARG A 2 0.60 18.35 -0.40
CA ARG A 2 -0.20 18.25 0.82
C ARG A 2 -1.51 19.08 0.80
N GLU A 3 -1.42 20.39 0.57
CA GLU A 3 -2.59 21.29 0.62
C GLU A 3 -3.37 21.28 -0.70
N ASN A 4 -2.70 21.61 -1.81
CA ASN A 4 -3.37 21.86 -3.10
C ASN A 4 -3.82 20.61 -3.88
N HIS A 5 -3.52 19.40 -3.41
CA HIS A 5 -3.85 18.15 -4.14
C HIS A 5 -4.42 17.08 -3.21
N LEU A 6 -3.74 16.77 -2.11
CA LEU A 6 -4.19 15.74 -1.17
C LEU A 6 -5.16 16.27 -0.12
N GLU A 7 -5.32 17.60 -0.02
CA GLU A 7 -6.23 18.29 0.90
C GLU A 7 -6.19 17.68 2.32
N THR A 8 -4.99 17.43 2.86
CA THR A 8 -4.82 16.59 4.06
C THR A 8 -5.45 17.15 5.33
N GLU A 9 -5.87 18.41 5.34
CA GLU A 9 -6.70 18.96 6.42
C GLU A 9 -8.14 18.39 6.39
N ARG A 10 -8.69 18.18 5.18
CA ARG A 10 -10.00 17.54 4.95
C ARG A 10 -9.91 16.03 4.88
N PHE A 11 -8.83 15.49 4.30
CA PHE A 11 -8.60 14.04 4.15
C PHE A 11 -7.26 13.64 4.79
N PRO A 12 -7.17 13.64 6.12
CA PRO A 12 -5.90 13.43 6.83
C PRO A 12 -5.37 12.00 6.74
N VAL A 13 -6.23 11.04 6.40
CA VAL A 13 -5.91 9.62 6.41
C VAL A 13 -6.08 9.05 5.01
N ALA A 14 -5.03 8.38 4.53
CA ALA A 14 -5.12 7.39 3.46
C ALA A 14 -5.03 6.00 4.10
N SER A 15 -5.84 5.06 3.64
CA SER A 15 -5.92 3.73 4.23
C SER A 15 -6.07 2.68 3.14
N PHE A 16 -5.37 1.56 3.31
CA PHE A 16 -5.61 0.35 2.53
C PHE A 16 -6.16 -0.72 3.47
N ARG A 17 -7.30 -1.30 3.11
CA ARG A 17 -7.92 -2.40 3.84
C ARG A 17 -7.89 -3.64 2.95
N ALA A 18 -7.14 -4.65 3.36
CA ALA A 18 -7.17 -5.94 2.69
C ALA A 18 -8.44 -6.70 3.07
N ASP A 19 -9.19 -7.17 2.07
CA ASP A 19 -10.41 -7.96 2.28
C ASP A 19 -10.15 -9.45 2.10
N SER A 20 -9.28 -9.82 1.15
CA SER A 20 -8.94 -11.22 0.91
C SER A 20 -7.54 -11.42 0.37
N LEU A 21 -7.02 -12.61 0.67
CA LEU A 21 -5.76 -13.13 0.17
C LEU A 21 -6.08 -14.11 -0.96
N ILE A 22 -5.81 -13.71 -2.20
CA ILE A 22 -6.24 -14.46 -3.39
C ILE A 22 -5.28 -15.63 -3.68
N ALA A 23 -3.99 -15.44 -3.41
CA ALA A 23 -2.97 -16.47 -3.58
C ALA A 23 -1.88 -16.27 -2.53
N ALA A 24 -1.54 -17.34 -1.81
CA ALA A 24 -0.43 -17.36 -0.87
C ALA A 24 0.14 -18.78 -0.75
N PRO A 25 1.44 -18.93 -0.43
CA PRO A 25 1.96 -20.23 -0.04
C PRO A 25 1.37 -20.64 1.31
N GLY A 26 1.10 -21.93 1.48
CA GLY A 26 0.55 -22.46 2.73
C GLY A 26 1.47 -22.30 3.95
N ARG A 27 2.79 -22.15 3.73
CA ARG A 27 3.79 -21.86 4.77
C ARG A 27 4.93 -21.04 4.18
N LEU A 28 5.52 -20.16 4.98
CA LEU A 28 6.74 -19.42 4.67
C LEU A 28 7.83 -19.85 5.65
N ALA A 29 8.94 -20.40 5.16
CA ALA A 29 10.06 -20.80 5.99
C ALA A 29 10.96 -19.59 6.36
N PRO A 30 11.74 -19.66 7.45
CA PRO A 30 12.68 -18.59 7.80
C PRO A 30 13.67 -18.32 6.65
N GLY A 31 13.88 -17.04 6.32
CA GLY A 31 14.69 -16.60 5.19
C GLY A 31 14.01 -16.68 3.83
N GLU A 32 12.81 -17.27 3.74
CA GLU A 32 12.09 -17.42 2.48
C GLU A 32 11.30 -16.16 2.14
N THR A 33 11.19 -15.91 0.83
CA THR A 33 10.35 -14.86 0.26
C THR A 33 9.26 -15.47 -0.58
N ALA A 34 8.04 -14.99 -0.39
CA ALA A 34 6.89 -15.35 -1.21
C ALA A 34 6.22 -14.13 -1.79
N VAL A 35 5.60 -14.31 -2.95
CA VAL A 35 4.72 -13.31 -3.55
C VAL A 35 3.28 -13.78 -3.37
N LEU A 36 2.45 -12.89 -2.84
CA LEU A 36 1.02 -13.09 -2.63
C LEU A 36 0.21 -11.98 -3.29
N THR A 37 -1.05 -12.25 -3.61
CA THR A 37 -1.95 -11.25 -4.21
C THR A 37 -3.01 -10.85 -3.20
N LEU A 38 -3.04 -9.57 -2.82
CA LEU A 38 -4.06 -8.99 -1.96
C LEU A 38 -5.14 -8.32 -2.79
N ALA A 39 -6.39 -8.64 -2.50
CA ALA A 39 -7.55 -7.86 -2.93
C ALA A 39 -8.09 -7.08 -1.74
N GLY A 40 -8.35 -5.79 -1.96
CA GLY A 40 -8.87 -4.92 -0.92
C GLY A 40 -9.31 -3.57 -1.48
N GLU A 41 -9.43 -2.60 -0.60
CA GLU A 41 -9.86 -1.25 -0.91
C GLU A 41 -8.82 -0.22 -0.48
N LEU A 42 -8.49 0.70 -1.38
CA LEU A 42 -7.68 1.88 -1.10
C LEU A 42 -8.61 3.08 -0.95
N SER A 43 -8.59 3.72 0.22
CA SER A 43 -9.21 5.02 0.45
C SER A 43 -8.14 6.10 0.42
N LEU A 44 -8.30 7.06 -0.49
CA LEU A 44 -7.41 8.19 -0.66
C LEU A 44 -8.25 9.41 -1.06
N HIS A 45 -8.00 10.56 -0.42
CA HIS A 45 -8.69 11.82 -0.73
C HIS A 45 -10.24 11.69 -0.67
N GLY A 46 -10.73 10.93 0.32
CA GLY A 46 -12.16 10.69 0.55
C GLY A 46 -12.84 9.76 -0.46
N VAL A 47 -12.10 9.21 -1.44
CA VAL A 47 -12.61 8.27 -2.43
C VAL A 47 -12.04 6.88 -2.14
N THR A 48 -12.89 5.86 -2.20
CA THR A 48 -12.49 4.46 -2.04
C THR A 48 -12.55 3.76 -3.39
N GLN A 49 -11.48 3.05 -3.75
CA GLN A 49 -11.38 2.25 -4.98
C GLN A 49 -10.88 0.84 -4.64
N PRO A 50 -11.39 -0.20 -5.33
CA PRO A 50 -10.83 -1.54 -5.21
C PRO A 50 -9.39 -1.57 -5.75
N LEU A 51 -8.53 -2.33 -5.08
CA LEU A 51 -7.13 -2.52 -5.45
C LEU A 51 -6.76 -4.00 -5.33
N LEU A 52 -6.24 -4.54 -6.43
CA LEU A 52 -5.59 -5.84 -6.48
C LEU A 52 -4.08 -5.60 -6.63
N THR A 53 -3.28 -6.01 -5.65
CA THR A 53 -1.84 -5.73 -5.66
C THR A 53 -1.00 -6.94 -5.26
N PRO A 54 0.08 -7.25 -6.00
CA PRO A 54 1.06 -8.23 -5.57
C PRO A 54 1.88 -7.67 -4.41
N VAL A 55 2.13 -8.51 -3.42
CA VAL A 55 2.89 -8.19 -2.22
C VAL A 55 3.94 -9.26 -2.02
N SER A 56 5.19 -8.83 -1.87
CA SER A 56 6.30 -9.70 -1.48
C SER A 56 6.40 -9.72 0.04
N VAL A 57 6.49 -10.91 0.62
CA VAL A 57 6.65 -11.12 2.05
C VAL A 57 7.85 -12.01 2.29
N THR A 58 8.78 -11.54 3.10
CA THR A 58 9.99 -12.28 3.51
C THR A 58 9.93 -12.53 5.01
N LEU A 59 10.06 -13.78 5.43
CA LEU A 59 10.27 -14.11 6.85
C LEU A 59 11.77 -13.99 7.15
N SER A 60 12.13 -13.28 8.21
CA SER A 60 13.53 -13.16 8.63
C SER A 60 14.12 -14.54 8.94
N ALA A 61 15.44 -14.66 8.82
CA ALA A 61 16.13 -15.96 8.99
C ALA A 61 15.97 -16.54 10.41
N ASP A 62 15.77 -15.69 11.41
CA ASP A 62 15.45 -16.06 12.80
C ASP A 62 13.96 -16.34 13.05
N GLY A 63 13.11 -16.15 12.03
CA GLY A 63 11.65 -16.34 12.12
C GLY A 63 10.91 -15.28 12.94
N ALA A 64 11.57 -14.20 13.36
CA ALA A 64 11.01 -13.22 14.30
C ALA A 64 10.22 -12.08 13.64
N ALA A 65 10.51 -11.76 12.37
CA ALA A 65 9.95 -10.61 11.68
C ALA A 65 9.54 -10.93 10.24
N LEU A 66 8.47 -10.29 9.77
CA LEU A 66 8.04 -10.28 8.39
C LEU A 66 8.41 -8.94 7.76
N ALA A 67 9.18 -8.97 6.67
CA ALA A 67 9.35 -7.82 5.80
C ALA A 67 8.32 -7.90 4.66
N VAL A 68 7.54 -6.84 4.48
CA VAL A 68 6.46 -6.78 3.49
C VAL A 68 6.75 -5.65 2.52
N ARG A 69 6.65 -5.92 1.22
CA ARG A 69 6.80 -4.93 0.16
C ARG A 69 5.65 -5.03 -0.83
N ALA A 70 5.01 -3.90 -1.12
CA ALA A 70 4.01 -3.79 -2.17
C ALA A 70 4.39 -2.63 -3.12
N GLU A 71 4.01 -2.76 -4.38
CA GLU A 71 4.16 -1.71 -5.38
C GLU A 71 2.93 -1.70 -6.28
N PHE A 72 2.30 -0.55 -6.41
CA PHE A 72 1.13 -0.37 -7.27
C PHE A 72 1.06 1.06 -7.77
N THR A 73 0.29 1.26 -8.83
CA THR A 73 0.10 2.57 -9.46
C THR A 73 -1.30 3.07 -9.14
N VAL A 74 -1.41 4.33 -8.73
CA VAL A 74 -2.70 5.03 -8.56
C VAL A 74 -2.82 6.11 -9.62
N LYS A 75 -4.00 6.24 -10.22
CA LYS A 75 -4.32 7.36 -11.10
C LYS A 75 -4.99 8.44 -10.26
N LEU A 76 -4.43 9.64 -10.22
CA LEU A 76 -4.91 10.71 -9.34
C LEU A 76 -6.40 11.06 -9.59
N ALA A 77 -6.84 10.97 -10.85
CA ALA A 77 -8.22 11.26 -11.24
C ALA A 77 -9.23 10.29 -10.61
N ASP A 78 -8.86 9.03 -10.39
CA ASP A 78 -9.76 8.00 -9.81
C ASP A 78 -10.07 8.29 -8.33
N PHE A 79 -9.28 9.16 -7.70
CA PHE A 79 -9.44 9.62 -6.31
C PHE A 79 -9.84 11.09 -6.21
N ALA A 80 -10.34 11.68 -7.31
CA ALA A 80 -10.75 13.08 -7.39
C ALA A 80 -9.65 14.09 -7.00
N ILE A 81 -8.37 13.73 -7.17
CA ILE A 81 -7.24 14.61 -6.87
C ILE A 81 -6.97 15.49 -8.11
N PRO A 82 -7.18 16.81 -8.02
CA PRO A 82 -7.00 17.69 -9.17
C PRO A 82 -5.51 17.85 -9.51
N ARG A 83 -5.18 17.89 -10.80
CA ARG A 83 -3.84 18.26 -11.26
C ARG A 83 -3.68 19.78 -11.33
N PRO A 84 -2.50 20.33 -10.99
CA PRO A 84 -2.26 21.76 -11.15
C PRO A 84 -2.20 22.10 -12.64
N LYS A 85 -3.09 23.02 -13.09
CA LYS A 85 -3.17 23.44 -14.50
C LYS A 85 -2.03 24.39 -14.93
N PHE A 86 -1.30 24.97 -13.98
CA PHE A 86 -0.36 26.08 -14.21
C PHE A 86 1.11 25.73 -14.02
N LEU A 87 1.48 24.46 -13.86
CA LEU A 87 2.85 24.09 -13.52
C LEU A 87 3.60 23.59 -14.76
N VAL A 88 4.68 24.30 -15.12
CA VAL A 88 5.73 23.85 -16.06
C VAL A 88 6.38 22.53 -15.59
N MET A 89 6.12 22.07 -14.36
CA MET A 89 6.42 20.72 -13.91
C MET A 89 5.29 19.75 -14.27
N LYS A 90 5.60 18.75 -15.10
CA LYS A 90 4.71 17.63 -15.42
C LYS A 90 4.50 16.78 -14.16
N LEU A 91 3.41 17.00 -13.43
CA LEU A 91 2.91 16.01 -12.48
C LEU A 91 2.26 14.88 -13.29
N ASP A 92 2.84 13.68 -13.19
CA ASP A 92 2.29 12.51 -13.87
C ASP A 92 0.88 12.20 -13.34
N GLU A 93 0.01 11.68 -14.19
CA GLU A 93 -1.32 11.22 -13.78
C GLU A 93 -1.23 9.94 -12.95
N LEU A 94 -0.22 9.13 -13.26
CA LEU A 94 0.06 7.86 -12.64
C LEU A 94 1.12 8.03 -11.57
N GLN A 95 0.74 7.76 -10.32
CA GLN A 95 1.64 7.80 -9.19
C GLN A 95 1.99 6.37 -8.77
N ARG A 96 3.27 6.03 -8.84
CA ARG A 96 3.76 4.76 -8.33
C ARG A 96 3.93 4.85 -6.81
N ILE A 97 3.23 4.00 -6.10
CA ILE A 97 3.29 3.87 -4.65
C ILE A 97 4.13 2.64 -4.31
N THR A 98 5.09 2.80 -3.41
CA THR A 98 5.87 1.71 -2.84
C THR A 98 5.66 1.68 -1.35
N VAL A 99 5.17 0.55 -0.84
CA VAL A 99 4.97 0.31 0.59
C VAL A 99 6.05 -0.65 1.06
N ARG A 100 6.69 -0.33 2.18
CA ARG A 100 7.63 -1.22 2.88
C ARG A 100 7.25 -1.22 4.36
N LEU A 101 6.96 -2.40 4.88
CA LEU A 101 6.57 -2.60 6.27
C LEU A 101 7.46 -3.68 6.88
N SER A 102 7.72 -3.56 8.18
CA SER A 102 8.28 -4.63 8.99
C SER A 102 7.29 -4.92 10.11
N ALA A 103 6.91 -6.17 10.27
CA ALA A 103 6.00 -6.63 11.31
C ALA A 103 6.70 -7.66 12.18
N GLN A 104 6.57 -7.54 13.49
CA GLN A 104 7.00 -8.54 14.45
C GLN A 104 5.78 -9.13 15.12
N ARG A 105 5.88 -10.40 15.55
CA ARG A 105 4.84 -10.98 16.38
C ARG A 105 4.76 -10.16 17.66
N ALA A 106 3.59 -9.64 17.98
CA ALA A 106 3.38 -9.02 19.28
C ALA A 106 3.76 -10.06 20.35
N GLY A 107 4.70 -9.70 21.23
CA GLY A 107 5.12 -10.58 22.31
C GLY A 107 3.87 -11.05 23.06
N ALA A 108 3.78 -12.35 23.34
CA ALA A 108 2.81 -12.82 24.31
C ALA A 108 3.19 -12.18 25.64
N GLY A 109 2.55 -11.06 25.99
CA GLY A 109 2.68 -10.47 27.29
C GLY A 109 2.30 -11.54 28.32
N GLY A 110 3.26 -11.90 29.17
CA GLY A 110 3.05 -12.77 30.32
C GLY A 110 2.29 -12.05 31.43
#